data_AF-A0A2F0PID8-F1
#
_entry.id   AF-A0A2F0PID8-F1
#
_cell.length_a   1.000
_cell.length_b   1.000
_cell.length_c   1.000
_cell.angle_alpha   90.00
_cell.angle_beta   90.00
_cell.angle_gamma   90.00
#
_symmetry.space_group_name_H-M   'P 1'
#
loop_
_entity.id
_entity.type
_entity.pdbx_description
1 polymer ?
#
loop_
_entity_poly.entity_id
_entity_poly.type
_entity_poly.pdbx_seq_one_letter_code
_entity_poly.pdbx_strand_id
1 'polypeptide(L)' 'MEKYHRLYETICGMLYEARGLERAQLSADMPLQQLGLDSLDYMELMLVVRREFGITLTAEMLIDHPELTLGELCHVIIRQ' A
#
# COMPACT_ATOMS: atom_id res chain seq x y z
N MET A 1 -6.96 -12.41 8.90
CA MET A 1 -8.05 -11.86 8.07
C MET A 1 -8.36 -10.41 8.47
N GLU A 2 -8.66 -10.13 9.75
CA GLU A 2 -8.99 -8.76 10.20
C GLU A 2 -7.86 -7.74 9.99
N LYS A 3 -6.60 -8.07 10.34
CA LYS A 3 -5.44 -7.19 10.09
C LYS A 3 -5.23 -6.88 8.61
N TYR A 4 -5.44 -7.87 7.73
CA TYR A 4 -5.34 -7.71 6.28
C TYR A 4 -6.36 -6.73 5.76
N HIS A 5 -7.63 -6.94 6.13
CA HIS A 5 -8.69 -6.06 5.71
C HIS A 5 -8.46 -4.62 6.21
N ARG A 6 -8.08 -4.44 7.48
CA ARG A 6 -7.77 -3.11 8.02
C ARG A 6 -6.63 -2.42 7.27
N LEU A 7 -5.52 -3.13 7.02
CA LEU A 7 -4.38 -2.59 6.29
C LEU A 7 -4.76 -2.21 4.85
N TYR A 8 -5.47 -3.10 4.18
CA TYR A 8 -5.92 -2.87 2.82
C TYR A 8 -6.82 -1.64 2.71
N GLU A 9 -7.80 -1.50 3.60
CA GLU A 9 -8.68 -0.32 3.65
C GLU A 9 -7.92 0.96 4.01
N THR A 10 -6.93 0.89 4.92
CA THR A 10 -6.07 2.04 5.23
C THR A 10 -5.26 2.50 4.01
N ILE A 11 -4.68 1.57 3.26
CA ILE A 11 -3.93 1.90 2.03
C ILE A 11 -4.88 2.49 0.98
N CYS A 12 -6.07 1.91 0.79
CA CYS A 12 -7.05 2.45 -0.14
C CYS A 12 -7.53 3.86 0.25
N GLY A 13 -7.75 4.11 1.54
CA GLY A 13 -8.11 5.44 2.04
C GLY A 13 -7.01 6.46 1.77
N MET A 14 -5.73 6.10 2.01
CA MET A 14 -4.59 6.96 1.69
C MET A 14 -4.52 7.26 0.18
N LEU A 15 -4.67 6.26 -0.67
CA LEU A 15 -4.66 6.44 -2.13
C LEU A 15 -5.83 7.31 -2.63
N TYR A 16 -6.99 7.21 -2.00
CA TYR A 16 -8.11 8.10 -2.29
C TYR A 16 -7.78 9.55 -1.93
N GLU A 17 -7.23 9.82 -0.75
CA GLU A 17 -6.87 11.18 -0.33
C GLU A 17 -5.73 11.78 -1.16
N ALA A 18 -4.70 10.98 -1.46
CA ALA A 18 -3.53 11.45 -2.20
C ALA A 18 -3.80 11.63 -3.70
N ARG A 19 -4.62 10.76 -4.30
CA ARG A 19 -4.75 10.64 -5.77
C ARG A 19 -6.18 10.66 -6.30
N GLY A 20 -7.20 10.64 -5.43
CA GLY A 20 -8.60 10.50 -5.84
C GLY A 20 -8.94 9.12 -6.40
N LEU A 21 -8.12 8.10 -6.12
CA LEU A 21 -8.37 6.73 -6.56
C LEU A 21 -9.53 6.13 -5.75
N GLU A 22 -10.69 5.99 -6.39
CA GLU A 22 -11.85 5.41 -5.72
C GLU A 22 -11.63 3.93 -5.40
N ARG A 23 -12.25 3.48 -4.30
CA ARG A 23 -12.18 2.09 -3.86
C ARG A 23 -12.59 1.08 -4.93
N ALA A 24 -13.52 1.45 -5.82
CA ALA A 24 -14.00 0.64 -6.93
C ALA A 24 -12.97 0.47 -8.07
N GLN A 25 -11.95 1.32 -8.12
CA GLN A 25 -10.85 1.28 -9.10
C GLN A 25 -9.65 0.47 -8.57
N LEU A 26 -9.60 0.21 -7.26
CA LEU A 26 -8.52 -0.51 -6.60
C LEU A 26 -8.86 -1.99 -6.45
N SER A 27 -7.94 -2.86 -6.87
CA SER A 27 -8.03 -4.31 -6.70
C SER A 27 -6.83 -4.83 -5.92
N ALA A 28 -7.01 -5.92 -5.17
CA ALA A 28 -5.90 -6.59 -4.49
C ALA A 28 -4.88 -7.16 -5.47
N ASP A 29 -5.31 -7.55 -6.67
CA ASP A 29 -4.45 -8.09 -7.72
C ASP A 29 -3.81 -7.00 -8.59
N MET A 30 -4.02 -5.72 -8.27
CA MET A 30 -3.44 -4.60 -9.02
C MET A 30 -1.96 -4.42 -8.66
N PRO A 31 -1.03 -4.49 -9.64
CA PRO A 31 0.38 -4.19 -9.43
C PRO A 31 0.62 -2.74 -9.00
N LEU A 32 1.61 -2.50 -8.14
CA LEU A 32 1.95 -1.16 -7.64
C LEU A 32 2.25 -0.17 -8.77
N GLN A 33 2.94 -0.61 -9.84
CA GLN A 33 3.21 0.25 -10.99
C GLN A 33 1.97 0.74 -11.74
N GLN A 34 0.83 0.04 -11.64
CA GLN A 34 -0.43 0.46 -12.27
C GLN A 34 -1.15 1.56 -11.49
N LEU A 35 -0.78 1.76 -10.22
CA LEU A 35 -1.34 2.82 -9.37
C LEU A 35 -0.77 4.21 -9.70
N GLY A 36 0.33 4.27 -10.46
CA GLY A 36 0.97 5.53 -10.83
C GLY A 36 1.54 6.30 -9.63
N LEU A 37 2.02 5.58 -8.61
CA LEU A 37 2.60 6.17 -7.41
C LEU A 37 3.92 6.88 -7.71
N ASP A 38 4.15 8.02 -7.07
CA ASP A 38 5.43 8.71 -7.03
C ASP A 38 6.11 8.58 -5.65
N SER A 39 7.27 9.22 -5.51
CA SER A 39 8.06 9.18 -4.28
C SER A 39 7.31 9.69 -3.04
N LEU A 40 6.38 10.65 -3.20
CA LEU A 40 5.61 11.18 -2.08
C LEU A 40 4.54 10.18 -1.62
N ASP A 41 3.85 9.51 -2.55
CA ASP A 41 2.87 8.48 -2.17
C ASP A 41 3.55 7.32 -1.45
N TYR A 42 4.73 6.89 -1.93
CA TYR A 42 5.50 5.84 -1.26
C TYR A 42 5.95 6.28 0.14
N MET A 43 6.37 7.54 0.31
CA MET A 43 6.69 8.09 1.64
C MET A 43 5.48 8.06 2.57
N GLU A 44 4.31 8.48 2.08
CA GLU A 44 3.08 8.51 2.87
C GLU A 44 2.59 7.10 3.23
N LEU A 45 2.66 6.16 2.29
CA LEU A 45 2.40 4.74 2.54
C LEU A 45 3.29 4.20 3.65
N MET A 46 4.61 4.43 3.58
CA MET A 46 5.55 4.00 4.62
C MET A 46 5.22 4.61 5.98
N LEU A 47 4.87 5.91 6.01
CA LEU A 47 4.51 6.61 7.25
C LEU A 47 3.22 6.08 7.87
N VAL A 48 2.18 5.89 7.05
CA VAL A 48 0.87 5.37 7.47
C VAL A 48 1.01 3.94 8.00
N VAL A 49 1.73 3.07 7.29
CA VAL A 49 1.97 1.68 7.72
C VAL A 49 2.75 1.65 9.04
N ARG A 50 3.77 2.50 9.18
CA ARG A 50 4.53 2.62 10.44
C ARG A 50 3.67 3.14 11.59
N ARG A 51 2.83 4.14 11.36
CA ARG A 51 1.99 4.77 12.39
C ARG A 51 0.85 3.85 12.85
N GLU A 52 0.17 3.21 11.91
CA GLU A 52 -1.05 2.44 12.19
C GLU A 52 -0.78 0.98 12.56
N PHE A 53 0.33 0.41 12.08
CA PHE A 53 0.65 -1.00 12.25
C PHE A 53 2.01 -1.24 12.93
N GLY A 54 2.83 -0.21 13.14
CA GLY A 54 4.15 -0.35 13.77
C GLY A 54 5.22 -0.98 12.87
N ILE A 55 4.95 -1.11 11.57
CA ILE A 55 5.79 -1.83 10.62
C ILE A 55 6.65 -0.85 9.82
N THR A 56 7.94 -1.11 9.72
CA THR A 56 8.85 -0.29 8.94
C THR A 56 8.97 -0.87 7.53
N LEU A 57 8.40 -0.17 6.57
CA LEU A 57 8.64 -0.41 5.14
C LEU A 57 9.86 0.39 4.69
N THR A 58 10.62 -0.17 3.75
CA THR A 58 11.69 0.56 3.06
C THR A 58 11.28 0.89 1.63
N ALA A 59 11.88 1.95 1.09
CA ALA A 59 11.62 2.35 -0.29
C ALA A 59 12.08 1.27 -1.28
N GLU A 60 13.17 0.54 -0.98
CA GLU A 60 13.65 -0.55 -1.85
C GLU A 60 12.58 -1.64 -2.03
N MET A 61 11.87 -2.03 -0.96
CA MET A 61 10.79 -3.03 -1.04
C MET A 61 9.66 -2.65 -2.01
N LEU A 62 9.45 -1.35 -2.23
CA LEU A 62 8.35 -0.82 -3.03
C LEU A 62 8.81 -0.46 -4.44
N ILE A 63 10.04 0.05 -4.58
CA ILE A 63 10.62 0.51 -5.85
C ILE A 63 11.23 -0.65 -6.64
N ASP A 64 11.89 -1.60 -5.97
CA ASP A 64 12.54 -2.74 -6.64
C ASP A 64 11.54 -3.82 -7.06
N HIS A 65 10.30 -3.74 -6.59
CA HIS A 65 9.21 -4.69 -6.88
C HIS A 65 7.96 -3.99 -7.44
N PRO A 66 8.04 -3.30 -8.59
CA PRO A 66 6.89 -2.63 -9.22
C PRO A 66 5.76 -3.60 -9.62
N GLU A 67 6.09 -4.88 -9.80
CA GLU A 67 5.16 -5.97 -10.11
C GLU A 67 4.34 -6.45 -8.91
N LEU A 68 4.78 -6.13 -7.68
CA LEU A 68 4.08 -6.53 -6.46
C LEU A 68 2.65 -5.99 -6.50
N THR A 69 1.68 -6.82 -6.16
CA THR A 69 0.28 -6.38 -6.10
C THR A 69 -0.05 -5.74 -4.74
N LEU A 70 -1.11 -4.93 -4.68
CA LEU A 70 -1.61 -4.36 -3.42
C LEU A 70 -1.88 -5.44 -2.34
N GLY A 71 -2.42 -6.59 -2.75
CA GLY A 71 -2.69 -7.71 -1.86
C GLY A 71 -1.41 -8.37 -1.37
N GLU A 72 -0.45 -8.60 -2.26
CA GLU A 72 0.87 -9.14 -1.88
C GLU A 72 1.61 -8.20 -0.94
N LEU A 73 1.59 -6.89 -1.20
CA LEU A 73 2.14 -5.88 -0.28
C LEU A 73 1.51 -6.00 1.11
N CYS A 74 0.17 -6.09 1.19
CA CYS A 74 -0.51 -6.28 2.47
C CYS A 74 -0.08 -7.57 3.17
N HIS A 75 0.12 -8.65 2.42
CA HIS A 75 0.63 -9.91 2.96
C HIS A 75 2.07 -9.80 3.46
N VAL A 76 2.96 -9.12 2.73
CA VAL A 76 4.35 -8.87 3.13
C VAL A 76 4.38 -8.08 4.43
N ILE A 77 3.58 -7.01 4.53
CA ILE A 77 3.49 -6.17 5.73
C ILE A 77 3.05 -7.02 6.93
N ILE A 78 1.99 -7.81 6.82
CA ILE A 78 1.41 -8.54 7.97
C ILE A 78 2.27 -9.71 8.45
N ARG A 79 3.22 -10.18 7.63
CA ARG A 79 4.14 -11.27 8.01
C ARG A 79 5.35 -10.77 8.82
N GLN A 80 5.57 -9.46 8.89
CA GLN A 80 6.56 -8.85 9.78
C GLN A 80 6.00 -8.66 11.19
#